data_AF-A0A7S2R9G5-F1
#
_entry.id   AF-A0A7S2R9G5-F1
#
_cell.length_a   1.000
_cell.length_b   1.000
_cell.length_c   1.000
_cell.angle_alpha   90.00
_cell.angle_beta   90.00
_cell.angle_gamma   90.00
#
_symmetry.space_group_name_H-M   'P 1'
#
loop_
_entity.id
_entity.type
_entity.pdbx_description
1 polymer ?
#
loop_
_entity_poly.entity_id
_entity_poly.type
_entity_poly.pdbx_seq_one_letter_code
_entity_poly.pdbx_strand_id
1 'polypeptide(L)'
;VVRQVVTEEGEFEVNLGLERKRVQQQKQLQEQSRQTTENNDSSDDLDTVDDDIISSLARKVKNTHLEDEQSQKDDTIDQEGVGHEEQLPEISFKSARQQNKKAQKKSKKAKRREKEDLAEKQVRLEAERKRTEERASRLGNTLTDTTECTTAEDSGVKSCNTCEGSFTPAQYRSHFRSDWHRYNIKLKMKGRTCVGEQEFKLCDMDAFFDD
;
A
#
# COMPACT_ATOMS: atom_id res chain seq x y z
N VAL A 1 12.22 11.90 -26.79
CA VAL A 1 12.14 10.65 -25.99
C VAL A 1 12.54 10.93 -24.55
N VAL A 2 11.62 11.42 -23.73
CA VAL A 2 11.73 11.41 -22.25
C VAL A 2 10.38 10.90 -21.76
N ARG A 3 10.21 9.58 -21.81
CA ARG A 3 9.10 8.89 -21.18
C ARG A 3 9.32 8.90 -19.66
N GLN A 4 8.29 9.30 -18.93
CA GLN A 4 7.86 8.74 -17.64
C GLN A 4 8.95 8.11 -16.77
N VAL A 5 9.46 8.87 -15.80
CA VAL A 5 10.20 8.30 -14.64
C VAL A 5 9.67 8.89 -13.33
N VAL A 6 8.41 9.34 -13.31
CA VAL A 6 7.76 9.87 -12.10
C VAL A 6 6.49 9.08 -11.85
N THR A 7 6.62 7.91 -11.25
CA THR A 7 5.52 7.25 -10.51
C THR A 7 6.01 6.26 -9.43
N GLU A 8 7.24 5.73 -9.49
CA GLU A 8 7.66 4.66 -8.55
C GLU A 8 8.02 5.15 -7.14
N GLU A 9 8.61 6.35 -6.98
CA GLU A 9 9.04 6.82 -5.66
C GLU A 9 7.86 7.18 -4.73
N GLY A 10 6.75 7.67 -5.30
CA GLY A 10 5.54 7.99 -4.53
C GLY A 10 4.74 6.77 -4.11
N GLU A 11 4.70 5.72 -4.93
CA GLU A 11 4.02 4.45 -4.59
C GLU A 11 4.79 3.67 -3.52
N PHE A 12 6.12 3.79 -3.49
CA PHE A 12 6.95 3.16 -2.48
C PHE A 12 6.67 3.68 -1.07
N GLU A 13 6.53 5.00 -0.89
CA GLU A 13 6.21 5.59 0.42
C GLU A 13 4.81 5.21 0.92
N VAL A 14 3.83 5.12 0.01
CA VAL A 14 2.46 4.71 0.34
C VAL A 14 2.42 3.23 0.76
N ASN A 15 3.11 2.35 0.03
CA ASN A 15 3.21 0.94 0.40
C ASN A 15 3.94 0.74 1.72
N LEU A 16 5.04 1.46 1.96
CA LEU A 16 5.77 1.40 3.23
C LEU A 16 4.92 1.91 4.42
N GLY A 17 4.07 2.91 4.18
CA GLY A 17 3.10 3.40 5.17
C GLY A 17 1.99 2.40 5.48
N LEU A 18 1.47 1.69 4.46
CA LEU A 18 0.48 0.63 4.61
C LEU A 18 1.05 -0.59 5.36
N GLU A 19 2.28 -0.97 5.08
CA GLU A 19 2.93 -2.10 5.72
C GLU A 19 3.20 -1.84 7.21
N ARG A 20 3.64 -0.62 7.57
CA ARG A 20 3.74 -0.21 8.99
C ARG A 20 2.40 -0.30 9.72
N LYS A 21 1.29 0.09 9.07
CA LYS A 21 -0.05 -0.01 9.66
C LYS A 21 -0.48 -1.47 9.86
N ARG A 22 -0.19 -2.37 8.93
CA ARG A 22 -0.47 -3.82 9.08
C ARG A 22 0.29 -4.42 10.25
N VAL A 23 1.59 -4.14 10.35
CA VAL A 23 2.42 -4.62 11.47
C VAL A 23 1.90 -4.10 12.81
N GLN A 24 1.51 -2.82 12.88
CA GLN A 24 0.96 -2.24 14.10
C GLN A 24 -0.40 -2.85 14.48
N GLN A 25 -1.26 -3.14 13.50
CA GLN A 25 -2.54 -3.83 13.72
C GLN A 25 -2.34 -5.28 14.18
N GLN A 26 -1.40 -6.01 13.58
CA GLN A 26 -1.09 -7.39 13.96
C GLN A 26 -0.52 -7.46 15.38
N LYS A 27 0.34 -6.51 15.76
CA LYS A 27 0.86 -6.39 17.13
C LYS A 27 -0.25 -6.15 18.15
N GLN A 28 -1.22 -5.28 17.83
CA GLN A 28 -2.38 -5.04 18.70
C GLN A 28 -3.22 -6.31 18.90
N LEU A 29 -3.44 -7.11 17.85
CA LEU A 29 -4.17 -8.38 17.97
C LEU A 29 -3.41 -9.42 18.81
N GLN A 30 -2.09 -9.50 18.65
CA GLN A 30 -1.26 -10.40 19.44
C GLN A 30 -1.23 -10.02 20.92
N GLU A 31 -1.24 -8.72 21.23
CA GLU A 31 -1.28 -8.22 22.60
C GLU A 31 -2.65 -8.46 23.26
N GLN A 32 -3.75 -8.32 22.51
CA GLN A 32 -5.09 -8.72 22.97
C GLN A 32 -5.17 -10.22 23.26
N SER A 33 -4.55 -11.07 22.44
CA SER A 33 -4.49 -12.53 22.67
C SER A 33 -3.66 -12.94 23.89
N ARG A 34 -2.61 -12.17 24.23
CA ARG A 34 -1.82 -12.41 25.45
C ARG A 34 -2.61 -12.07 26.70
N GLN A 35 -3.36 -10.97 26.70
CA GLN A 35 -4.20 -10.60 27.84
C GLN A 35 -5.34 -11.60 28.09
N THR A 36 -5.81 -12.34 27.09
CA THR A 36 -6.82 -13.39 27.30
C THR A 36 -6.24 -14.69 27.84
N THR A 37 -4.95 -14.95 27.67
CA THR A 37 -4.30 -16.19 28.14
C THR A 37 -3.78 -16.07 29.57
N GLU A 38 -3.34 -14.90 29.99
CA GLU A 38 -2.88 -14.66 31.37
C GLU A 38 -4.02 -14.58 32.41
N ASN A 39 -5.27 -14.48 31.98
CA ASN A 39 -6.44 -14.50 32.88
C ASN A 39 -7.06 -15.90 33.07
N ASN A 40 -6.52 -16.95 32.44
CA ASN A 40 -7.07 -18.31 32.50
C ASN A 40 -6.15 -19.35 33.17
N ASP A 41 -5.04 -18.94 33.78
CA ASP A 41 -4.14 -19.85 34.53
C ASP A 41 -4.28 -19.67 36.05
N SER A 42 -5.53 -19.74 36.52
CA SER A 42 -5.84 -19.87 37.96
C SER A 42 -7.16 -20.60 38.15
N SER A 43 -7.11 -21.92 38.00
CA SER A 43 -7.94 -22.87 38.76
C SER A 43 -7.52 -24.29 38.38
N ASP A 44 -6.69 -24.88 39.25
CA ASP A 44 -6.89 -26.26 39.65
C ASP A 44 -8.30 -26.37 40.29
N ASP A 45 -8.87 -27.57 40.19
CA ASP A 45 -10.09 -28.09 40.83
C ASP A 45 -11.43 -27.99 40.07
N LEU A 46 -11.76 -29.16 39.48
CA LEU A 46 -13.04 -29.89 39.50
C LEU A 46 -13.85 -30.02 38.20
N ASP A 47 -14.21 -31.29 37.96
CA ASP A 47 -15.09 -31.83 36.93
C ASP A 47 -16.36 -31.00 36.69
N THR A 48 -16.60 -30.55 35.46
CA THR A 48 -17.95 -30.55 34.84
C THR A 48 -17.79 -30.47 33.32
N VAL A 49 -18.22 -31.52 32.64
CA VAL A 49 -18.39 -31.61 31.19
C VAL A 49 -19.64 -30.81 30.78
N ASP A 50 -19.48 -29.79 29.94
CA ASP A 50 -20.59 -29.14 29.24
C ASP A 50 -20.28 -29.01 27.74
N ASP A 51 -20.96 -29.84 26.95
CA ASP A 51 -20.87 -30.03 25.49
C ASP A 51 -21.52 -28.88 24.67
N ASP A 52 -21.78 -27.72 25.26
CA ASP A 52 -22.65 -26.70 24.66
C ASP A 52 -21.95 -25.67 23.76
N ILE A 53 -20.62 -25.68 23.67
CA ILE A 53 -19.88 -24.68 22.87
C ILE A 53 -19.84 -25.06 21.37
N ILE A 54 -19.92 -26.35 21.04
CA ILE A 54 -19.79 -26.83 19.65
C ILE A 54 -21.03 -26.51 18.79
N SER A 55 -22.21 -26.33 19.40
CA SER A 55 -23.46 -26.00 18.68
C SER A 55 -23.54 -24.57 18.14
N SER A 56 -22.64 -23.67 18.55
CA SER A 56 -22.70 -22.25 18.17
C SER A 56 -22.01 -21.93 16.84
N LEU A 57 -21.11 -22.80 16.35
CA LEU A 57 -20.35 -22.57 15.11
C LEU A 57 -21.09 -23.02 13.83
N ALA A 58 -22.09 -23.91 13.95
CA ALA A 58 -22.82 -24.44 12.80
C ALA A 58 -23.89 -23.50 12.20
N ARG A 59 -24.25 -22.40 12.89
CA ARG A 59 -25.33 -21.49 12.44
C ARG A 59 -24.85 -20.32 11.55
N LYS A 60 -23.55 -20.18 11.27
CA LYS A 60 -23.00 -19.01 10.54
C LYS A 60 -22.61 -19.26 9.08
N VAL A 61 -23.01 -20.38 8.48
CA VAL A 61 -22.68 -20.71 7.07
C VAL A 61 -23.86 -20.55 6.10
N LYS A 62 -25.06 -20.13 6.56
CA LYS A 62 -26.26 -20.04 5.70
C LYS A 62 -26.60 -18.65 5.12
N ASN A 63 -25.65 -17.73 4.95
CA ASN A 63 -25.99 -16.38 4.45
C ASN A 63 -25.06 -15.80 3.39
N THR A 64 -24.64 -16.62 2.43
CA THR A 64 -24.18 -16.17 1.12
C THR A 64 -24.88 -16.99 0.05
N HIS A 65 -26.12 -16.64 -0.27
CA HIS A 65 -26.78 -17.09 -1.50
C HIS A 65 -26.97 -15.88 -2.40
N LEU A 66 -26.11 -15.83 -3.43
CA LEU A 66 -26.21 -14.96 -4.59
C LEU A 66 -27.51 -15.26 -5.34
N GLU A 67 -28.20 -14.23 -5.79
CA GLU A 67 -29.27 -14.35 -6.77
C GLU A 67 -28.62 -14.60 -8.14
N ASP A 68 -28.91 -15.74 -8.76
CA ASP A 68 -28.83 -15.92 -10.21
C ASP A 68 -29.98 -16.84 -10.64
N GLU A 69 -30.58 -16.47 -11.76
CA GLU A 69 -31.89 -16.92 -12.22
C GLU A 69 -31.90 -18.34 -12.83
N GLN A 70 -33.14 -18.84 -12.99
CA GLN A 70 -33.64 -19.79 -13.99
C GLN A 70 -33.61 -21.31 -13.70
N SER A 71 -34.85 -21.84 -13.74
CA SER A 71 -35.26 -23.04 -14.49
C SER A 71 -35.58 -24.33 -13.71
N GLN A 72 -36.89 -24.62 -13.67
CA GLN A 72 -37.56 -25.90 -13.98
C GLN A 72 -37.21 -27.21 -13.23
N LYS A 73 -38.32 -27.80 -12.73
CA LYS A 73 -38.69 -29.23 -12.57
C LYS A 73 -38.06 -29.98 -11.38
N ASP A 74 -38.86 -30.38 -10.40
CA ASP A 74 -39.69 -31.61 -10.33
C ASP A 74 -38.81 -32.86 -10.15
N ASP A 75 -38.74 -33.36 -8.91
CA ASP A 75 -38.96 -34.76 -8.52
C ASP A 75 -38.41 -35.04 -7.11
N THR A 76 -39.35 -35.27 -6.20
CA THR A 76 -39.44 -36.45 -5.31
C THR A 76 -38.13 -37.03 -4.74
N ILE A 77 -37.98 -36.98 -3.41
CA ILE A 77 -37.71 -38.19 -2.59
C ILE A 77 -37.83 -37.88 -1.10
N ASP A 78 -38.70 -38.67 -0.49
CA ASP A 78 -38.95 -38.81 0.93
C ASP A 78 -37.70 -39.23 1.70
N GLN A 79 -37.47 -38.59 2.84
CA GLN A 79 -36.92 -39.33 3.97
C GLN A 79 -37.53 -38.84 5.28
N GLU A 80 -38.43 -39.69 5.78
CA GLU A 80 -38.94 -39.69 7.13
C GLU A 80 -37.78 -39.84 8.12
N GLY A 81 -37.81 -39.06 9.20
CA GLY A 81 -36.69 -39.00 10.12
C GLY A 81 -37.04 -38.38 11.46
N VAL A 82 -37.94 -39.04 12.18
CA VAL A 82 -37.99 -39.13 13.65
C VAL A 82 -38.25 -37.83 14.40
N GLY A 83 -39.50 -37.71 14.87
CA GLY A 83 -39.89 -36.76 15.89
C GLY A 83 -39.13 -36.98 17.18
N HIS A 84 -38.47 -35.92 17.64
CA HIS A 84 -38.17 -35.73 19.05
C HIS A 84 -38.92 -34.48 19.48
N GLU A 85 -40.01 -34.72 20.21
CA GLU A 85 -40.82 -33.70 20.88
C GLU A 85 -39.95 -33.09 21.99
N GLU A 86 -39.19 -32.06 21.63
CA GLU A 86 -38.44 -31.27 22.59
C GLU A 86 -39.22 -29.98 22.84
N GLN A 87 -39.67 -29.84 24.09
CA GLN A 87 -40.36 -28.67 24.61
C GLN A 87 -39.60 -27.40 24.24
N LEU A 88 -40.17 -26.64 23.31
CA LEU A 88 -39.76 -25.28 22.99
C LEU A 88 -39.80 -24.44 24.28
N PRO A 89 -38.68 -23.85 24.72
CA PRO A 89 -38.75 -22.80 25.71
C PRO A 89 -39.41 -21.58 25.04
N GLU A 90 -40.48 -21.05 25.63
CA GLU A 90 -41.06 -19.75 25.26
C GLU A 90 -40.03 -18.64 25.49
N ILE A 91 -39.14 -18.42 24.51
CA ILE A 91 -38.19 -17.33 24.56
C ILE A 91 -38.95 -16.05 24.18
N SER A 92 -39.18 -15.21 25.19
CA SER A 92 -39.82 -13.90 25.10
C SER A 92 -39.25 -13.02 23.97
N PHE A 93 -39.94 -12.98 22.83
CA PHE A 93 -39.63 -12.18 21.63
C PHE A 93 -39.79 -10.65 21.80
N LYS A 94 -39.87 -10.13 23.02
CA LYS A 94 -40.24 -8.72 23.26
C LYS A 94 -39.07 -7.72 23.33
N SER A 95 -37.80 -8.14 23.35
CA SER A 95 -36.67 -7.19 23.54
C SER A 95 -35.92 -6.75 22.26
N ALA A 96 -35.92 -7.55 21.18
CA ALA A 96 -35.16 -7.23 19.96
C ALA A 96 -35.77 -6.09 19.13
N ARG A 97 -37.09 -5.88 19.20
CA ARG A 97 -37.80 -4.85 18.42
C ARG A 97 -37.61 -3.43 18.97
N GLN A 98 -37.12 -3.27 20.20
CA GLN A 98 -36.93 -1.98 20.85
C GLN A 98 -35.53 -1.38 20.63
N GLN A 99 -34.51 -2.21 20.38
CA GLN A 99 -33.14 -1.73 20.14
C GLN A 99 -32.96 -1.13 18.73
N ASN A 100 -33.65 -1.67 17.71
CA ASN A 100 -33.60 -1.13 16.34
C ASN A 100 -34.26 0.25 16.17
N LYS A 101 -35.19 0.64 17.06
CA LYS A 101 -35.83 1.98 17.01
C LYS A 101 -34.94 3.10 17.56
N LYS A 102 -33.86 2.77 18.30
CA LYS A 102 -32.89 3.75 18.80
C LYS A 102 -31.82 4.13 17.78
N ALA A 103 -31.55 3.29 16.78
CA ALA A 103 -30.65 3.61 15.66
C ALA A 103 -31.29 4.56 14.62
N GLN A 104 -32.62 4.54 14.48
CA GLN A 104 -33.35 5.34 13.48
C GLN A 104 -33.70 6.78 13.93
N LYS A 105 -33.35 7.17 15.16
CA LYS A 105 -33.59 8.53 15.69
C LYS A 105 -32.30 9.29 15.98
N LYS A 106 -31.26 9.14 15.16
CA LYS A 106 -30.21 10.18 15.10
C LYS A 106 -30.92 11.49 14.76
N SER A 107 -30.92 12.42 15.72
CA SER A 107 -31.67 13.68 15.66
C SER A 107 -31.43 14.39 14.32
N LYS A 108 -32.49 14.97 13.74
CA LYS A 108 -32.42 15.80 12.51
C LYS A 108 -31.29 16.85 12.58
N LYS A 109 -30.95 17.30 13.79
CA LYS A 109 -29.82 18.22 14.06
C LYS A 109 -28.45 17.56 13.85
N ALA A 110 -28.26 16.30 14.24
CA ALA A 110 -27.03 15.56 14.02
C ALA A 110 -26.79 15.31 12.52
N LYS A 111 -27.85 14.95 11.78
CA LYS A 111 -27.78 14.76 10.31
C LYS A 111 -27.39 16.05 9.57
N ARG A 112 -27.76 17.22 10.09
CA ARG A 112 -27.34 18.51 9.50
C ARG A 112 -25.84 18.77 9.69
N ARG A 113 -25.30 18.50 10.88
CA ARG A 113 -23.87 18.67 11.17
C ARG A 113 -23.01 17.73 10.33
N GLU A 114 -23.38 16.46 10.25
CA GLU A 114 -22.66 15.48 9.42
C GLU A 114 -22.66 15.85 7.93
N LYS A 115 -23.75 16.44 7.44
CA LYS A 115 -23.84 16.93 6.06
C LYS A 115 -22.93 18.14 5.82
N GLU A 116 -22.79 19.03 6.80
CA GLU A 116 -21.92 20.20 6.73
C GLU A 116 -20.44 19.79 6.73
N ASP A 117 -20.05 18.87 7.64
CA ASP A 117 -18.69 18.34 7.73
C ASP A 117 -18.25 17.63 6.44
N LEU A 118 -19.17 16.88 5.80
CA LEU A 118 -18.91 16.22 4.52
C LEU A 118 -18.75 17.24 3.37
N ALA A 119 -19.55 18.30 3.35
CA ALA A 119 -19.43 19.36 2.36
C ALA A 119 -18.10 20.11 2.50
N GLU A 120 -17.67 20.41 3.74
CA GLU A 120 -16.37 21.03 4.00
C GLU A 120 -15.21 20.13 3.52
N LYS A 121 -15.28 18.82 3.79
CA LYS A 121 -14.28 17.87 3.32
C LYS A 121 -14.21 17.79 1.79
N GLN A 122 -15.36 17.84 1.11
CA GLN A 122 -15.41 17.87 -0.35
C GLN A 122 -14.75 19.12 -0.93
N VAL A 123 -15.03 20.30 -0.36
CA VAL A 123 -14.40 21.57 -0.77
C VAL A 123 -12.87 21.50 -0.64
N ARG A 124 -12.37 20.89 0.45
CA ARG A 124 -10.93 20.72 0.66
C ARG A 124 -10.28 19.82 -0.40
N LEU A 125 -10.93 18.71 -0.75
CA LEU A 125 -10.45 17.79 -1.77
C LEU A 125 -10.47 18.42 -3.18
N GLU A 126 -11.52 19.16 -3.52
CA GLU A 126 -11.62 19.84 -4.81
C GLU A 126 -10.55 20.95 -4.95
N ALA A 127 -10.27 21.69 -3.88
CA ALA A 127 -9.21 22.68 -3.86
C ALA A 127 -7.81 22.04 -4.06
N GLU A 128 -7.55 20.87 -3.48
CA GLU A 128 -6.30 20.14 -3.68
C GLU A 128 -6.18 19.53 -5.08
N ARG A 129 -7.29 18.99 -5.61
CA ARG A 129 -7.36 18.55 -7.01
C ARG A 129 -7.08 19.70 -7.97
N LYS A 130 -7.67 20.88 -7.74
CA LYS A 130 -7.45 22.08 -8.56
C LYS A 130 -5.98 22.52 -8.56
N ARG A 131 -5.31 22.52 -7.39
CA ARG A 131 -3.87 22.82 -7.31
C ARG A 131 -3.03 21.80 -8.07
N THR A 132 -3.45 20.54 -8.08
CA THR A 132 -2.73 19.47 -8.77
C THR A 132 -2.94 19.57 -10.29
N GLU A 133 -4.16 19.84 -10.72
CA GLU A 133 -4.51 20.09 -12.12
C GLU A 133 -3.77 21.31 -12.67
N GLU A 134 -3.70 22.42 -11.92
CA GLU A 134 -2.91 23.59 -12.30
C GLU A 134 -1.42 23.25 -12.51
N ARG A 135 -0.83 22.47 -11.60
CA ARG A 135 0.56 21.98 -11.78
C ARG A 135 0.70 21.10 -13.01
N ALA A 136 -0.27 20.21 -13.25
CA ALA A 136 -0.27 19.33 -14.42
C ALA A 136 -0.42 20.13 -15.73
N SER A 137 -1.30 21.13 -15.78
CA SER A 137 -1.46 22.00 -16.95
C SER A 137 -0.19 22.81 -17.25
N ARG A 138 0.56 23.24 -16.23
CA ARG A 138 1.85 23.91 -16.43
C ARG A 138 2.93 22.99 -17.01
N LEU A 139 2.85 21.68 -16.75
CA LEU A 139 3.79 20.68 -17.27
C LEU A 139 3.35 20.07 -18.62
N GLY A 140 2.06 20.14 -18.96
CA GLY A 140 1.50 19.56 -20.19
C GLY A 140 1.79 20.34 -21.48
N ASN A 141 2.21 21.61 -21.38
CA ASN A 141 2.43 22.47 -22.55
C ASN A 141 3.87 22.44 -23.11
N THR A 142 4.76 21.58 -22.59
CA THR A 142 6.17 21.50 -23.04
C THR A 142 6.50 20.22 -23.81
N LEU A 143 5.51 19.53 -24.41
CA LEU A 143 5.72 18.23 -25.04
C LEU A 143 5.36 18.13 -26.55
N THR A 144 5.00 19.21 -27.24
CA THR A 144 4.56 19.13 -28.65
C THR A 144 5.29 20.03 -29.64
N ASP A 145 6.44 20.62 -29.31
CA ASP A 145 7.23 21.42 -30.27
C ASP A 145 8.73 21.11 -30.28
N THR A 146 9.07 19.81 -30.28
CA THR A 146 10.40 19.35 -30.72
C THR A 146 10.28 17.92 -31.25
N THR A 147 9.58 17.78 -32.37
CA THR A 147 9.47 16.53 -33.14
C THR A 147 10.26 16.62 -34.43
N GLU A 148 11.54 17.01 -34.35
CA GLU A 148 12.54 16.72 -35.38
C GLU A 148 13.89 16.48 -34.71
N CYS A 149 14.27 15.22 -34.50
CA CYS A 149 15.63 14.72 -34.70
C CYS A 149 15.67 13.20 -34.52
N THR A 150 15.69 12.51 -35.67
CA THR A 150 16.44 11.29 -35.95
C THR A 150 16.35 10.11 -34.98
N THR A 151 15.54 9.13 -35.37
CA THR A 151 15.92 7.72 -35.29
C THR A 151 17.20 7.50 -36.10
N ALA A 152 18.35 7.71 -35.48
CA ALA A 152 19.60 7.12 -35.93
C ALA A 152 20.03 6.14 -34.85
N GLU A 153 20.14 4.88 -35.25
CA GLU A 153 20.92 3.84 -34.61
C GLU A 153 22.39 4.32 -34.56
N ASP A 154 22.69 5.27 -33.67
CA ASP A 154 24.04 5.60 -33.28
C ASP A 154 24.17 5.11 -31.83
N SER A 155 25.03 4.13 -31.64
CA SER A 155 25.51 3.67 -30.35
C SER A 155 26.16 4.85 -29.62
N GLY A 156 25.34 5.72 -29.05
CA GLY A 156 25.68 7.08 -28.65
C GLY A 156 26.65 7.10 -27.49
N VAL A 157 27.94 7.09 -27.83
CA VAL A 157 29.02 7.21 -26.87
C VAL A 157 29.02 8.64 -26.35
N LYS A 158 28.77 8.82 -25.06
CA LYS A 158 28.80 10.11 -24.38
C LYS A 158 30.19 10.33 -23.81
N SER A 159 30.81 11.46 -24.12
CA SER A 159 32.11 11.83 -23.57
C SER A 159 31.99 12.74 -22.36
N CYS A 160 32.95 12.65 -21.44
CA CYS A 160 33.06 13.56 -20.30
C CYS A 160 34.14 14.62 -20.57
N ASN A 161 33.78 15.90 -20.55
CA ASN A 161 34.70 17.03 -20.78
C ASN A 161 35.84 17.14 -19.75
N THR A 162 35.74 16.45 -18.61
CA THR A 162 36.77 16.49 -17.56
C THR A 162 37.69 15.28 -17.63
N CYS A 163 37.21 14.14 -18.11
CA CYS A 163 38.00 12.90 -18.09
C CYS A 163 38.40 12.45 -19.50
N GLU A 164 37.91 13.13 -20.53
CA GLU A 164 38.15 12.87 -21.96
C GLU A 164 37.81 11.44 -22.41
N GLY A 165 37.23 10.64 -21.51
CA GLY A 165 36.78 9.28 -21.76
C GLY A 165 35.47 9.26 -22.54
N SER A 166 35.29 8.18 -23.28
CA SER A 166 34.10 7.88 -24.07
C SER A 166 33.33 6.75 -23.37
N PHE A 167 32.04 6.98 -23.09
CA PHE A 167 31.22 6.09 -22.26
C PHE A 167 29.93 5.71 -22.95
N THR A 168 29.45 4.50 -22.69
CA THR A 168 28.06 4.15 -23.03
C THR A 168 27.08 4.99 -22.19
N PRO A 169 25.82 5.18 -22.64
CA PRO A 169 24.84 5.97 -21.89
C PRO A 169 24.62 5.49 -20.44
N ALA A 170 24.74 4.18 -20.19
CA ALA A 170 24.66 3.59 -18.85
C ALA A 170 25.89 3.94 -18.00
N GLN A 171 27.10 3.74 -18.56
CA GLN A 171 28.37 4.04 -17.89
C GLN A 171 28.58 5.53 -17.63
N TYR A 172 28.01 6.39 -18.48
CA TYR A 172 28.12 7.84 -18.32
C TYR A 172 27.57 8.31 -16.96
N ARG A 173 26.44 7.75 -16.50
CA ARG A 173 25.85 8.13 -15.21
C ARG A 173 26.64 7.59 -14.01
N SER A 174 27.21 6.39 -14.13
CA SER A 174 28.07 5.81 -13.08
C SER A 174 29.44 6.49 -13.02
N HIS A 175 29.96 6.97 -14.16
CA HIS A 175 31.24 7.67 -14.25
C HIS A 175 31.31 8.89 -13.31
N PHE A 176 30.27 9.73 -13.24
CA PHE A 176 30.25 10.89 -12.33
C PHE A 176 30.35 10.53 -10.85
N ARG A 177 30.05 9.28 -10.48
CA ARG A 177 30.17 8.77 -9.11
C ARG A 177 31.50 8.04 -8.86
N SER A 178 32.26 7.74 -9.90
CA SER A 178 33.54 7.04 -9.78
C SER A 178 34.61 7.93 -9.16
N ASP A 179 35.55 7.29 -8.45
CA ASP A 179 36.68 8.01 -7.86
C ASP A 179 37.61 8.60 -8.91
N TRP A 180 37.67 8.00 -10.11
CA TRP A 180 38.41 8.54 -11.24
C TRP A 180 37.91 9.93 -11.67
N HIS A 181 36.59 10.11 -11.74
CA HIS A 181 36.01 11.41 -12.07
C HIS A 181 36.32 12.47 -11.00
N ARG A 182 36.17 12.09 -9.73
CA ARG A 182 36.48 12.96 -8.58
C ARG A 182 37.96 13.36 -8.55
N TYR A 183 38.84 12.42 -8.85
CA TYR A 183 40.27 12.65 -8.94
C TYR A 183 40.63 13.66 -10.04
N ASN A 184 40.10 13.48 -11.25
CA ASN A 184 40.32 14.40 -12.36
C ASN A 184 39.75 15.81 -12.09
N ILE A 185 38.61 15.92 -11.40
CA ILE A 185 38.12 17.23 -10.93
C ILE A 185 39.15 17.88 -10.00
N LYS A 186 39.68 17.13 -9.02
CA LYS A 186 40.67 17.67 -8.06
C LYS A 186 41.96 18.11 -8.78
N LEU A 187 42.43 17.35 -9.77
CA LEU A 187 43.58 17.73 -10.60
C LEU A 187 43.33 19.00 -11.41
N LYS A 188 42.15 19.10 -12.04
CA LYS A 188 41.77 20.29 -12.81
C LYS A 188 41.69 21.54 -11.94
N MET A 189 41.19 21.43 -10.71
CA MET A 189 41.20 22.53 -9.73
C MET A 189 42.62 22.92 -9.29
N LYS A 190 43.54 21.95 -9.24
CA LYS A 190 44.97 22.18 -8.99
C LYS A 190 45.75 22.65 -10.24
N GLY A 191 45.09 22.83 -11.39
CA GLY A 191 45.73 23.21 -12.65
C GLY A 191 46.64 22.13 -13.26
N ARG A 192 46.45 20.87 -12.87
CA ARG A 192 47.20 19.72 -13.39
C ARG A 192 46.43 19.05 -14.53
N THR A 193 47.17 18.32 -15.37
CA THR A 193 46.61 17.52 -16.47
C THR A 193 45.73 16.40 -15.91
N CYS A 194 44.61 16.14 -16.57
CA CYS A 194 43.75 15.02 -16.21
C CYS A 194 44.46 13.70 -16.53
N VAL A 195 44.17 12.68 -15.75
CA VAL A 195 44.81 11.36 -15.83
C VAL A 195 43.86 10.38 -16.52
N GLY A 196 44.39 9.56 -17.41
CA GLY A 196 43.62 8.53 -18.12
C GLY A 196 43.18 7.40 -17.19
N GLU A 197 42.20 6.59 -17.61
CA GLU A 197 41.67 5.51 -16.76
C GLU A 197 42.75 4.46 -16.42
N GLN A 198 43.64 4.14 -17.37
CA GLN A 198 44.71 3.16 -17.15
C GLN A 198 45.75 3.67 -16.14
N GLU A 199 46.14 4.93 -16.26
CA GLU A 199 47.08 5.57 -15.34
C GLU A 199 46.49 5.69 -13.94
N PHE A 200 45.19 6.02 -13.85
CA PHE A 200 44.47 6.09 -12.59
C PHE A 200 44.46 4.75 -11.84
N LYS A 201 44.34 3.63 -12.55
CA LYS A 201 44.41 2.29 -11.95
C LYS A 201 45.81 1.93 -11.42
N LEU A 202 46.85 2.60 -11.90
CA LEU A 202 48.24 2.43 -11.42
C LEU A 202 48.56 3.38 -10.26
N CYS A 203 47.83 4.49 -10.13
CA CYS A 203 47.95 5.39 -8.99
C CYS A 203 47.28 4.74 -7.78
N ASP A 204 48.07 4.50 -6.73
CA ASP A 204 47.53 4.01 -5.46
C ASP A 204 46.63 5.10 -4.85
N MET A 205 45.32 4.84 -4.86
CA MET A 205 44.31 5.83 -4.47
C MET A 205 44.41 6.24 -3.00
N ASP A 206 44.83 5.31 -2.14
CA ASP A 206 44.89 5.52 -0.69
C ASP A 206 45.91 6.60 -0.32
N ALA A 207 47.07 6.62 -0.98
CA ALA A 207 48.12 7.59 -0.68
C ALA A 207 47.75 9.06 -1.00
N PHE A 208 46.62 9.32 -1.67
CA PHE A 208 46.23 10.65 -2.15
C PHE A 208 45.06 11.29 -1.37
N PHE A 209 44.31 10.53 -0.57
CA PHE A 209 43.19 11.06 0.21
C PHE A 209 43.54 11.34 1.68
N ASP A 210 44.77 11.06 2.11
CA ASP A 210 45.27 11.29 3.47
C ASP A 210 45.72 12.75 3.75
N ASP A 211 45.56 13.68 2.79
CA ASP A 211 45.78 15.14 2.92
C ASP A 211 44.45 15.91 3.02
#